data_AF-A0A9P0LFY0-F1
#
_entry.id   AF-A0A9P0LFY0-F1
#
_cell.length_a   1.000
_cell.length_b   1.000
_cell.length_c   1.000
_cell.angle_alpha   90.00
_cell.angle_beta   90.00
_cell.angle_gamma   90.00
#
_symmetry.space_group_name_H-M   'P 1'
#
loop_
_entity.id
_entity.type
_entity.pdbx_description
1 polymer ?
#
loop_
_entity_poly.entity_id
_entity_poly.type
_entity_poly.pdbx_seq_one_letter_code
_entity_poly.pdbx_strand_id
1 'polypeptide(L)'
;MYIYMYNVLVHEIGHALGIAHSASPNAIMFAFYQHEIRGLDVDDINAVQYLYGRKNKYDSIPTSTTASAIPKTTTTIRSTTRKQPILKNLCDIIPDFMFLAIAPEFSNYRLYIAHDMFIWKLDLNEMIIPSQPELLVDYVPTELRQYTLQHIFQSTNGDLITIVSPNNYFSASFPTIKFLDNFSIDIPDRARINAIFQSNAGRSYTFYNNMSYIEFSNDFTDVLNRGRIRDIFPGLPEV
;
A
#
# COMPACT_ATOMS: atom_id res chain seq x y z
N MET A 1 9.77 -3.27 -15.80
CA MET A 1 9.27 -4.07 -14.67
C MET A 1 7.82 -4.39 -14.97
N TYR A 2 7.53 -5.68 -15.19
CA TYR A 2 6.23 -6.14 -15.62
C TYR A 2 5.22 -5.81 -14.52
N ILE A 3 4.34 -4.84 -14.76
CA ILE A 3 2.93 -4.99 -14.33
C ILE A 3 2.61 -6.45 -14.61
N TYR A 4 1.93 -7.17 -13.72
CA TYR A 4 1.38 -8.46 -14.09
C TYR A 4 0.35 -8.21 -15.18
N MET A 5 0.85 -8.02 -16.40
CA MET A 5 0.12 -7.77 -17.63
C MET A 5 -0.85 -8.93 -17.79
N TYR A 6 -0.44 -10.10 -17.32
CA TYR A 6 -1.31 -11.25 -17.12
C TYR A 6 -2.61 -10.92 -16.37
N ASN A 7 -2.58 -10.36 -15.16
CA ASN A 7 -3.82 -10.13 -14.40
C ASN A 7 -4.71 -9.06 -15.04
N VAL A 8 -4.10 -7.95 -15.48
CA VAL A 8 -4.83 -6.88 -16.18
C VAL A 8 -5.41 -7.40 -17.49
N LEU A 9 -4.62 -8.14 -18.29
CA LEU A 9 -5.07 -8.73 -19.54
C LEU A 9 -6.20 -9.74 -19.30
N VAL A 10 -6.10 -10.59 -18.28
CA VAL A 10 -7.15 -11.56 -17.95
C VAL A 10 -8.43 -10.84 -17.50
N HIS A 11 -8.32 -9.76 -16.73
CA HIS A 11 -9.46 -8.89 -16.36
C HIS A 11 -10.14 -8.29 -17.61
N GLU A 12 -9.36 -7.69 -18.51
CA GLU A 12 -9.89 -7.10 -19.75
C GLU A 12 -10.46 -8.15 -20.71
N ILE A 13 -9.86 -9.36 -20.77
CA ILE A 13 -10.43 -10.50 -21.50
C ILE A 13 -11.78 -10.89 -20.90
N GLY A 14 -11.94 -10.88 -19.58
CA GLY A 14 -13.21 -11.14 -18.94
C GLY A 14 -14.30 -10.14 -19.35
N HIS A 15 -13.99 -8.84 -19.42
CA HIS A 15 -14.90 -7.83 -19.97
C HIS A 15 -15.25 -8.09 -21.44
N ALA A 16 -14.26 -8.47 -22.26
CA ALA A 16 -14.48 -8.83 -23.66
C ALA A 16 -15.36 -10.09 -23.83
N LEU A 17 -15.35 -10.99 -22.84
CA LEU A 17 -16.23 -12.15 -22.74
C LEU A 17 -17.60 -11.83 -22.12
N GLY A 18 -17.88 -10.56 -21.80
CA GLY A 18 -19.16 -10.12 -21.24
C GLY A 18 -19.31 -10.37 -19.73
N ILE A 19 -18.22 -10.67 -19.03
CA ILE A 19 -18.21 -10.80 -17.58
C ILE A 19 -18.13 -9.40 -16.96
N ALA A 20 -19.05 -9.06 -16.06
CA ALA A 20 -19.02 -7.79 -15.34
C ALA A 20 -18.05 -7.86 -14.15
N HIS A 21 -17.79 -6.70 -13.53
CA HIS A 21 -16.98 -6.65 -12.31
C HIS A 21 -17.54 -7.56 -11.20
N SER A 22 -16.64 -8.33 -10.59
CA SER A 22 -16.92 -9.10 -9.39
C SER A 22 -16.89 -8.21 -8.15
N ALA A 23 -17.72 -8.56 -7.17
CA ALA A 23 -17.65 -7.98 -5.82
C ALA A 23 -16.64 -8.71 -4.92
N SER A 24 -16.06 -9.83 -5.37
CA SER A 24 -15.07 -10.60 -4.63
C SER A 24 -13.69 -9.95 -4.76
N PRO A 25 -13.04 -9.57 -3.66
CA PRO A 25 -11.69 -9.00 -3.69
C PRO A 25 -10.61 -10.07 -3.89
N ASN A 26 -10.94 -11.28 -4.35
CA ASN A 26 -9.95 -12.25 -4.81
C ASN A 26 -10.18 -12.63 -6.28
N ALA A 27 -11.24 -12.10 -6.89
CA ALA A 27 -11.62 -12.39 -8.27
C ALA A 27 -10.79 -11.55 -9.24
N ILE A 28 -10.39 -12.15 -10.36
CA ILE A 28 -9.69 -11.42 -11.42
C ILE A 28 -10.57 -10.31 -11.99
N MET A 29 -11.89 -10.47 -11.93
CA MET A 29 -12.87 -9.46 -12.33
C MET A 29 -13.16 -8.41 -11.27
N PHE A 30 -12.45 -8.37 -10.14
CA PHE A 30 -12.60 -7.27 -9.17
C PHE A 30 -12.24 -5.92 -9.82
N ALA A 31 -13.04 -4.88 -9.58
CA ALA A 31 -12.93 -3.59 -10.28
C ALA A 31 -11.62 -2.83 -10.02
N PHE A 32 -10.87 -3.22 -8.99
CA PHE A 32 -9.61 -2.58 -8.63
C PHE A 32 -8.45 -3.57 -8.77
N TYR A 33 -7.31 -3.10 -9.26
CA TYR A 33 -6.15 -3.94 -9.47
C TYR A 33 -5.64 -4.57 -8.17
N GLN A 34 -5.28 -5.86 -8.24
CA GLN A 34 -4.72 -6.62 -7.12
C GLN A 34 -3.44 -7.33 -7.54
N HIS A 35 -2.42 -7.22 -6.68
CA HIS A 35 -1.08 -7.67 -7.00
C HIS A 35 -0.88 -9.20 -6.87
N GLU A 36 -1.73 -9.88 -6.10
CA GLU A 36 -1.52 -11.30 -5.72
C GLU A 36 -2.68 -12.24 -6.09
N ILE A 37 -3.39 -12.00 -7.18
CA ILE A 37 -4.38 -12.99 -7.65
C ILE A 37 -3.65 -14.18 -8.29
N ARG A 38 -3.74 -15.34 -7.64
CA ARG A 38 -3.21 -16.62 -8.15
C ARG A 38 -4.34 -17.50 -8.66
N GLY A 39 -4.69 -17.32 -9.93
CA GLY A 39 -5.73 -18.11 -10.61
C GLY A 39 -7.10 -17.46 -10.58
N LEU A 40 -8.11 -18.20 -11.06
CA LEU A 40 -9.49 -17.71 -11.14
C LEU A 40 -10.21 -17.98 -9.81
N ASP A 41 -10.92 -16.97 -9.30
CA ASP A 41 -11.82 -17.13 -8.17
C ASP A 41 -13.05 -17.94 -8.60
N VAL A 42 -13.77 -18.48 -7.63
CA VAL A 42 -15.02 -19.21 -7.89
C VAL A 42 -16.04 -18.33 -8.61
N ASP A 43 -16.04 -17.02 -8.36
CA ASP A 43 -16.93 -16.08 -9.03
C ASP A 43 -16.59 -15.92 -10.52
N ASP A 44 -15.30 -15.80 -10.86
CA ASP A 44 -14.82 -15.73 -12.25
C ASP A 44 -15.21 -17.01 -13.02
N ILE A 45 -15.01 -18.19 -12.40
CA ILE A 45 -15.35 -19.49 -12.98
C ILE A 45 -16.85 -19.62 -13.22
N ASN A 46 -17.66 -19.20 -12.25
CA ASN A 46 -19.12 -19.27 -12.36
C ASN A 46 -19.64 -18.30 -13.43
N ALA A 47 -19.09 -17.08 -13.50
CA ALA A 47 -19.51 -16.08 -14.47
C ALA A 47 -19.22 -16.52 -15.91
N VAL A 48 -18.02 -17.04 -16.18
CA VAL A 48 -17.68 -17.55 -17.53
C VAL A 48 -18.49 -18.80 -17.88
N GLN A 49 -18.72 -19.71 -16.93
CA GLN A 49 -19.54 -20.91 -17.16
C GLN A 49 -21.02 -20.60 -17.32
N TYR A 50 -21.52 -19.52 -16.72
CA TYR A 50 -22.89 -19.06 -16.92
C TYR A 50 -23.10 -18.57 -18.36
N LEU A 51 -22.12 -17.86 -18.92
CA LEU A 51 -22.21 -17.34 -20.29
C LEU A 51 -21.92 -18.40 -21.37
N TYR A 52 -20.98 -19.30 -21.12
CA TYR A 52 -20.45 -20.21 -22.15
C TYR A 52 -20.60 -21.71 -21.83
N GLY A 53 -21.15 -22.06 -20.68
CA GLY A 53 -21.31 -23.43 -20.22
C GLY A 53 -20.05 -24.03 -19.56
N ARG A 54 -20.24 -25.17 -18.89
CA ARG A 54 -19.13 -25.96 -18.33
C ARG A 54 -18.47 -26.79 -19.42
N LYS A 55 -17.13 -26.81 -19.42
CA LYS A 55 -16.38 -27.69 -20.31
C LYS A 55 -16.61 -29.15 -19.90
N ASN A 56 -17.37 -29.89 -20.69
CA ASN A 56 -17.47 -31.34 -20.56
C ASN A 56 -16.14 -31.98 -21.00
N LYS A 57 -15.64 -32.96 -20.24
CA LYS A 57 -14.37 -33.66 -20.54
C LYS A 57 -14.37 -34.46 -21.87
N TYR A 58 -15.46 -34.44 -22.63
CA TYR A 58 -15.67 -35.30 -23.80
C TYR A 58 -16.10 -34.62 -25.11
N ASP A 59 -16.23 -33.29 -25.17
CA ASP A 59 -16.59 -32.66 -26.45
C ASP A 59 -15.35 -32.20 -27.23
N SER A 60 -14.92 -33.08 -28.14
CA SER A 60 -14.23 -32.74 -29.38
C SER A 60 -15.09 -31.77 -30.20
N ILE A 61 -14.47 -30.66 -30.62
CA ILE A 61 -14.94 -29.65 -31.60
C ILE A 61 -15.77 -30.33 -32.72
N PRO A 62 -16.98 -29.84 -33.10
CA PRO A 62 -17.03 -28.74 -34.10
C PRO A 62 -18.26 -27.79 -34.15
N THR A 63 -18.00 -26.65 -34.83
CA THR A 63 -18.88 -25.86 -35.71
C THR A 63 -19.66 -24.64 -35.18
N SER A 64 -19.37 -23.54 -35.88
CA SER A 64 -20.07 -22.26 -36.12
C SER A 64 -21.60 -22.15 -35.92
N THR A 65 -22.00 -20.89 -35.69
CA THR A 65 -23.33 -20.22 -35.90
C THR A 65 -24.29 -20.38 -34.72
N THR A 66 -24.83 -19.32 -34.09
CA THR A 66 -25.62 -18.23 -34.69
C THR A 66 -25.74 -17.08 -33.67
N ALA A 67 -25.64 -15.83 -34.14
CA ALA A 67 -26.00 -14.66 -33.34
C ALA A 67 -27.46 -14.79 -32.88
N SER A 68 -27.69 -14.81 -31.56
CA SER A 68 -29.04 -14.80 -31.00
C SER A 68 -29.17 -13.70 -29.97
N ALA A 69 -30.30 -13.02 -30.05
CA ALA A 69 -30.59 -11.69 -29.53
C ALA A 69 -30.39 -11.54 -28.01
N ILE A 70 -29.94 -10.34 -27.63
CA ILE A 70 -29.88 -9.82 -26.27
C ILE A 70 -31.24 -10.00 -25.59
N PRO A 71 -31.37 -10.83 -24.53
CA PRO A 71 -32.51 -10.78 -23.64
C PRO A 71 -32.27 -9.61 -22.69
N LYS A 72 -33.01 -8.52 -22.86
CA LYS A 72 -33.17 -7.47 -21.84
C LYS A 72 -33.86 -8.11 -20.63
N THR A 73 -33.08 -8.70 -19.75
CA THR A 73 -33.58 -9.30 -18.51
C THR A 73 -33.44 -8.26 -17.42
N THR A 74 -34.58 -7.70 -17.01
CA THR A 74 -34.71 -6.92 -15.77
C THR A 74 -34.40 -7.85 -14.60
N THR A 75 -33.14 -7.89 -14.17
CA THR A 75 -32.74 -8.65 -13.00
C THR A 75 -33.26 -7.94 -11.75
N THR A 76 -34.31 -8.50 -11.16
CA THR A 76 -34.73 -8.19 -9.79
C THR A 76 -33.53 -8.41 -8.86
N ILE A 77 -32.99 -7.32 -8.32
CA ILE A 77 -31.88 -7.35 -7.37
C ILE A 77 -32.36 -8.06 -6.11
N ARG A 78 -31.96 -9.33 -5.94
CA ARG A 78 -32.05 -10.01 -4.65
C ARG A 78 -30.81 -9.60 -3.87
N SER A 79 -31.00 -8.67 -2.95
CA SER A 79 -29.97 -8.15 -2.05
C SER A 79 -29.48 -9.26 -1.11
N THR A 80 -28.43 -9.98 -1.52
CA THR A 80 -27.61 -10.75 -0.58
C THR A 80 -26.58 -9.81 0.03
N THR A 81 -26.86 -9.35 1.24
CA THR A 81 -25.94 -8.64 2.11
C THR A 81 -24.75 -9.53 2.46
N ARG A 82 -23.59 -9.29 1.84
CA ARG A 82 -22.29 -9.74 2.33
C ARG A 82 -21.34 -8.54 2.35
N LYS A 83 -20.67 -8.36 3.49
CA LYS A 83 -19.87 -7.19 3.87
C LYS A 83 -18.92 -6.76 2.75
N GLN A 84 -19.15 -5.56 2.22
CA GLN A 84 -18.08 -4.73 1.65
C GLN A 84 -16.91 -4.70 2.67
N PRO A 85 -15.63 -4.52 2.25
CA PRO A 85 -14.61 -4.08 3.20
C PRO A 85 -15.17 -2.80 3.82
N ILE A 86 -15.66 -2.92 5.07
CA ILE A 86 -16.26 -1.79 5.76
C ILE A 86 -15.12 -0.81 5.83
N LEU A 87 -15.28 0.34 5.18
CA LEU A 87 -14.37 1.45 5.36
C LEU A 87 -14.36 1.72 6.87
N LYS A 88 -13.31 1.27 7.54
CA LYS A 88 -13.20 1.41 8.98
C LYS A 88 -13.10 2.89 9.26
N ASN A 89 -13.85 3.36 10.25
CA ASN A 89 -13.67 4.71 10.74
C ASN A 89 -12.20 4.86 11.19
N LEU A 90 -11.56 5.97 10.88
CA LEU A 90 -10.17 6.23 11.26
C LEU A 90 -9.97 6.12 12.78
N CYS A 91 -11.00 6.37 13.58
CA CYS A 91 -10.97 6.20 15.04
C CYS A 91 -10.93 4.74 15.49
N ASP A 92 -11.29 3.79 14.62
CA ASP A 92 -11.35 2.35 14.93
C ASP A 92 -10.14 1.58 14.38
N ILE A 93 -9.19 2.26 13.73
CA ILE A 93 -8.01 1.63 13.15
C ILE A 93 -6.78 1.81 14.02
N ILE A 94 -5.94 0.78 14.06
CA ILE A 94 -4.55 0.87 14.50
C ILE A 94 -3.73 0.99 13.21
N PRO A 95 -3.07 2.14 12.94
CA PRO A 95 -2.30 2.32 11.73
C PRO A 95 -1.12 1.35 11.63
N ASP A 96 -0.84 0.88 10.41
CA ASP A 96 0.37 0.08 10.15
C ASP A 96 1.61 0.99 10.20
N PHE A 97 1.48 2.20 9.67
CA PHE A 97 2.43 3.30 9.86
C PHE A 97 1.73 4.65 9.66
N MET A 98 2.37 5.70 10.17
CA MET A 98 1.95 7.08 9.99
C MET A 98 3.16 8.00 9.84
N PHE A 99 3.02 9.08 9.08
CA PHE A 99 4.07 10.07 8.92
C PHE A 99 3.53 11.46 8.60
N LEU A 100 4.31 12.48 8.95
CA LEU A 100 4.04 13.86 8.57
C LEU A 100 4.88 14.22 7.35
N ALA A 101 4.25 14.87 6.37
CA ALA A 101 4.95 15.42 5.21
C ALA A 101 4.27 16.70 4.71
N ILE A 102 5.08 17.60 4.15
CA ILE A 102 4.65 18.74 3.35
C ILE A 102 4.77 18.37 1.88
N ALA A 103 3.73 18.65 1.11
CA ALA A 103 3.74 18.53 -0.34
C ALA A 103 3.50 19.92 -0.96
N PRO A 104 4.04 20.24 -2.14
CA PRO A 104 3.80 21.52 -2.82
C PRO A 104 2.31 21.83 -3.05
N GLU A 105 1.45 20.80 -3.09
CA GLU A 105 0.01 20.95 -3.24
C GLU A 105 -0.67 21.47 -1.97
N PHE A 106 0.01 21.42 -0.81
CA PHE A 106 -0.54 21.81 0.48
C PHE A 106 0.28 22.94 1.11
N SER A 107 -0.41 23.87 1.78
CA SER A 107 0.24 24.98 2.49
C SER A 107 0.85 24.59 3.84
N ASN A 108 0.56 23.39 4.34
CA ASN A 108 0.96 22.91 5.67
C ASN A 108 1.21 21.39 5.67
N TYR A 109 1.76 20.88 6.77
CA TYR A 109 1.92 19.45 7.00
C TYR A 109 0.58 18.71 6.93
N ARG A 110 0.60 17.54 6.26
CA ARG A 110 -0.47 16.56 6.30
C ARG A 110 0.00 15.34 7.09
N LEU A 111 -0.89 14.79 7.91
CA LEU A 111 -0.67 13.50 8.57
C LEU A 111 -1.17 12.40 7.63
N TYR A 112 -0.25 11.58 7.17
CA TYR A 112 -0.52 10.40 6.37
C TYR A 112 -0.68 9.22 7.30
N ILE A 113 -1.79 8.53 7.20
CA ILE A 113 -2.11 7.34 7.99
C ILE A 113 -2.35 6.21 7.02
N ALA A 114 -1.60 5.13 7.14
CA ALA A 114 -1.76 3.94 6.31
C ALA A 114 -2.28 2.77 7.15
N HIS A 115 -3.25 2.04 6.60
CA HIS A 115 -3.72 0.78 7.15
C HIS A 115 -4.22 -0.11 6.03
N ASP A 116 -3.73 -1.35 6.00
CA ASP A 116 -4.01 -2.35 4.97
C ASP A 116 -3.66 -1.78 3.58
N MET A 117 -4.62 -1.68 2.67
CA MET A 117 -4.43 -1.15 1.32
C MET A 117 -4.72 0.35 1.19
N PHE A 118 -5.06 1.03 2.28
CA PHE A 118 -5.58 2.39 2.28
C PHE A 118 -4.63 3.40 2.90
N ILE A 119 -4.67 4.62 2.38
CA ILE A 119 -3.98 5.77 2.94
C ILE A 119 -4.95 6.96 3.07
N TRP A 120 -4.92 7.60 4.23
CA TRP A 120 -5.66 8.83 4.53
C TRP A 120 -4.67 10.00 4.67
N LYS A 121 -5.08 11.18 4.18
CA LYS A 121 -4.29 12.42 4.24
C LYS A 121 -5.04 13.47 5.08
N LEU A 122 -4.72 13.53 6.36
CA LEU A 122 -5.39 14.42 7.31
C LEU A 122 -4.73 15.81 7.30
N ASP A 123 -5.56 16.86 7.15
CA ASP A 123 -5.15 18.21 7.52
C ASP A 123 -5.21 18.36 9.04
N LEU A 124 -4.07 18.66 9.67
CA LEU A 124 -4.03 18.88 11.12
C LEU A 124 -4.63 20.23 11.53
N ASN A 125 -4.68 21.21 10.64
CA ASN A 125 -5.25 22.53 10.93
C ASN A 125 -6.77 22.51 10.81
N GLU A 126 -7.30 21.87 9.76
CA GLU A 126 -8.74 21.79 9.55
C GLU A 126 -9.39 20.67 10.39
N MET A 127 -8.59 19.69 10.85
CA MET A 127 -9.04 18.49 11.57
C MET A 127 -10.16 17.72 10.84
N ILE A 128 -10.21 17.80 9.51
CA ILE A 128 -11.20 17.10 8.69
C ILE A 128 -10.61 15.77 8.24
N ILE A 129 -11.19 14.67 8.73
CA ILE A 129 -10.85 13.32 8.29
C ILE A 129 -11.47 13.09 6.91
N PRO A 130 -10.68 12.76 5.86
CA PRO A 130 -11.21 12.43 4.56
C PRO A 130 -12.17 11.25 4.64
N SER A 131 -13.37 11.41 4.10
CA SER A 131 -14.40 10.35 4.09
C SER A 131 -14.08 9.21 3.14
N GLN A 132 -13.15 9.41 2.21
CA GLN A 132 -12.71 8.41 1.24
C GLN A 132 -11.18 8.29 1.28
N PRO A 133 -10.64 7.11 1.64
CA PRO A 133 -9.21 6.87 1.53
C PRO A 133 -8.80 6.70 0.07
N GLU A 134 -7.50 6.86 -0.15
CA GLU A 134 -6.85 6.52 -1.39
C GLU A 134 -6.13 5.17 -1.28
N LEU A 135 -5.73 4.58 -2.40
CA LEU A 135 -5.00 3.32 -2.40
C LEU A 135 -3.52 3.56 -2.12
N LEU A 136 -2.96 2.84 -1.15
CA LEU A 136 -1.54 2.95 -0.81
C LEU A 136 -0.63 2.57 -2.01
N VAL A 137 -1.04 1.60 -2.82
CA VAL A 137 -0.25 1.13 -3.97
C VAL A 137 0.00 2.20 -5.04
N ASP A 138 -0.87 3.21 -5.12
CA ASP A 138 -0.71 4.33 -6.05
C ASP A 138 0.46 5.24 -5.65
N TYR A 139 0.85 5.17 -4.37
CA TYR A 139 1.94 5.93 -3.76
C TYR A 139 3.26 5.16 -3.70
N VAL A 140 3.23 3.83 -3.68
CA VAL A 140 4.45 3.03 -3.47
C VAL A 140 5.13 2.72 -4.82
N PRO A 141 6.39 3.17 -5.04
CA PRO A 141 7.19 2.84 -6.22
C PRO A 141 7.25 1.34 -6.40
N THR A 142 7.29 0.87 -7.65
CA THR A 142 7.20 -0.57 -7.94
C THR A 142 8.39 -1.33 -7.33
N GLU A 143 9.56 -0.67 -7.22
CA GLU A 143 10.78 -1.15 -6.58
C GLU A 143 10.60 -1.45 -5.09
N LEU A 144 9.67 -0.73 -4.44
CA LEU A 144 9.41 -0.82 -3.01
C LEU A 144 8.21 -1.73 -2.67
N ARG A 145 7.40 -2.15 -3.65
CA ARG A 145 6.19 -2.96 -3.42
C ARG A 145 6.45 -4.36 -2.86
N GLN A 146 7.66 -4.88 -3.04
CA GLN A 146 8.07 -6.19 -2.49
C GLN A 146 8.40 -6.14 -0.99
N TYR A 147 8.40 -4.94 -0.40
CA TYR A 147 8.89 -4.70 0.95
C TYR A 147 7.76 -4.21 1.87
N THR A 148 7.86 -4.58 3.16
CA THR A 148 7.02 -4.00 4.19
C THR A 148 7.59 -2.65 4.62
N LEU A 149 6.80 -1.60 4.41
CA LEU A 149 7.09 -0.25 4.92
C LEU A 149 6.79 -0.21 6.42
N GLN A 150 7.72 0.31 7.23
CA GLN A 150 7.54 0.40 8.69
C GLN A 150 7.67 1.83 9.22
N HIS A 151 8.78 2.48 8.88
CA HIS A 151 9.07 3.83 9.37
C HIS A 151 9.26 4.74 8.18
N ILE A 152 8.47 5.81 8.11
CA ILE A 152 8.53 6.80 7.04
C ILE A 152 8.59 8.18 7.70
N PHE A 153 9.46 9.05 7.20
CA PHE A 153 9.42 10.46 7.54
C PHE A 153 9.95 11.29 6.37
N GLN A 154 9.57 12.57 6.33
CA GLN A 154 10.12 13.50 5.36
C GLN A 154 11.42 14.13 5.90
N SER A 155 12.49 14.04 5.11
CA SER A 155 13.76 14.70 5.39
C SER A 155 13.68 16.22 5.19
N THR A 156 14.68 16.95 5.67
CA THR A 156 14.84 18.40 5.45
C THR A 156 14.95 18.78 3.98
N ASN A 157 15.34 17.84 3.12
CA ASN A 157 15.42 18.05 1.66
C ASN A 157 14.05 17.88 0.97
N GLY A 158 13.02 17.43 1.71
CA GLY A 158 11.68 17.18 1.18
C GLY A 158 11.47 15.74 0.72
N ASP A 159 12.51 14.91 0.62
CA ASP A 159 12.40 13.50 0.25
C ASP A 159 11.85 12.66 1.41
N LEU A 160 11.11 11.60 1.10
CA LEU A 160 10.73 10.57 2.06
C LEU A 160 11.88 9.60 2.29
N ILE A 161 12.19 9.37 3.55
CA ILE A 161 13.08 8.29 3.99
C ILE A 161 12.20 7.19 4.55
N THR A 162 12.38 5.96 4.05
CA THR A 162 11.70 4.77 4.58
C THR A 162 12.67 3.69 5.01
N ILE A 163 12.38 3.05 6.13
CA ILE A 163 12.99 1.77 6.50
C ILE A 163 12.15 0.67 5.89
N VAL A 164 12.84 -0.23 5.22
CA VAL A 164 12.31 -1.47 4.70
C VAL A 164 12.94 -2.63 5.48
N SER A 165 12.07 -3.51 5.95
CA SER A 165 12.48 -4.74 6.63
C SER A 165 13.31 -5.65 5.70
N PRO A 166 14.39 -6.30 6.18
CA PRO A 166 14.85 -6.29 7.56
C PRO A 166 15.93 -5.25 7.91
N ASN A 167 16.54 -4.51 6.95
CA ASN A 167 17.58 -3.48 7.22
C ASN A 167 17.99 -2.67 5.96
N ASN A 168 17.06 -2.39 5.04
CA ASN A 168 17.36 -1.53 3.88
C ASN A 168 16.73 -0.15 4.09
N TYR A 169 17.45 0.91 3.74
CA TYR A 169 16.99 2.29 3.89
C TYR A 169 16.86 2.92 2.52
N PHE A 170 15.68 3.43 2.22
CA PHE A 170 15.39 3.95 0.90
C PHE A 170 15.01 5.41 1.00
N SER A 171 15.52 6.19 0.05
CA SER A 171 15.05 7.54 -0.20
C SER A 171 14.11 7.55 -1.42
N ALA A 172 13.05 8.33 -1.33
CA ALA A 172 12.11 8.53 -2.43
C ALA A 172 11.70 10.00 -2.51
N SER A 173 11.61 10.54 -3.73
CA SER A 173 11.18 11.92 -3.95
C SER A 173 9.74 12.11 -3.50
N PHE A 174 9.38 13.20 -2.85
CA PHE A 174 7.99 13.49 -2.50
C PHE A 174 7.50 14.73 -3.26
N PRO A 175 6.22 14.81 -3.71
CA PRO A 175 5.07 13.93 -3.45
C PRO A 175 4.79 12.87 -4.52
N THR A 176 5.51 12.90 -5.66
CA THR A 176 5.28 11.95 -6.75
C THR A 176 5.83 10.55 -6.49
N ILE A 177 6.52 10.36 -5.35
CA ILE A 177 7.12 9.12 -4.84
C ILE A 177 7.83 8.33 -5.94
N LYS A 178 9.09 8.69 -6.16
CA LYS A 178 10.00 8.00 -7.06
C LYS A 178 11.18 7.52 -6.27
N PHE A 179 11.60 6.28 -6.51
CA PHE A 179 12.83 5.74 -5.95
C PHE A 179 14.01 6.66 -6.30
N LEU A 180 14.80 7.03 -5.29
CA LEU A 180 16.02 7.82 -5.48
C LEU A 180 17.25 6.93 -5.25
N ASP A 181 17.43 6.42 -4.04
CA ASP A 181 18.60 5.63 -3.68
C ASP A 181 18.34 4.62 -2.55
N ASN A 182 19.23 3.64 -2.44
CA ASN A 182 19.34 2.75 -1.28
C ASN A 182 20.61 3.10 -0.52
N PHE A 183 20.49 3.29 0.79
CA PHE A 183 21.63 3.59 1.64
C PHE A 183 21.69 2.64 2.83
N SER A 184 22.88 2.58 3.43
CA SER A 184 23.13 1.82 4.66
C SER A 184 23.52 2.79 5.74
N ILE A 185 23.11 2.50 6.97
CA ILE A 185 23.49 3.30 8.14
C ILE A 185 24.30 2.44 9.10
N ASP A 186 25.27 3.06 9.77
CA ASP A 186 26.20 2.37 10.67
C ASP A 186 25.54 1.98 12.00
N ILE A 187 24.81 0.86 11.97
CA ILE A 187 24.08 0.31 13.11
C ILE A 187 24.64 -1.07 13.47
N PRO A 188 24.68 -1.43 14.77
CA PRO A 188 25.14 -2.75 15.20
C PRO A 188 24.40 -3.90 14.51
N ASP A 189 25.13 -4.96 14.18
CA ASP A 189 24.56 -6.16 13.59
C ASP A 189 23.39 -6.70 14.42
N ARG A 190 22.28 -7.03 13.75
CA ARG A 190 21.04 -7.55 14.37
C ARG A 190 20.35 -6.58 15.33
N ALA A 191 20.69 -5.29 15.31
CA ALA A 191 19.93 -4.30 16.05
C ALA A 191 18.48 -4.27 15.56
N ARG A 192 17.54 -4.28 16.51
CA ARG A 192 16.13 -4.02 16.21
C ARG A 192 15.93 -2.51 16.22
N ILE A 193 15.52 -1.95 15.09
CA ILE A 193 15.18 -0.53 14.99
C ILE A 193 13.82 -0.31 15.64
N ASN A 194 13.75 0.67 16.53
CA ASN A 194 12.52 1.11 17.18
C ASN A 194 11.92 2.33 16.49
N ALA A 195 12.77 3.27 16.11
CA ALA A 195 12.39 4.52 15.48
C ALA A 195 13.56 5.11 14.71
N ILE A 196 13.25 5.85 13.65
CA ILE A 196 14.17 6.70 12.92
C ILE A 196 13.46 8.02 12.67
N PHE A 197 14.17 9.14 12.84
CA PHE A 197 13.61 10.46 12.58
C PHE A 197 14.72 11.49 12.41
N GLN A 198 14.34 12.64 11.88
CA GLN A 198 15.21 13.81 11.79
C GLN A 198 14.61 14.95 12.63
N SER A 199 15.46 15.63 13.40
CA SER A 199 15.06 16.82 14.15
C SER A 199 15.02 18.05 13.24
N ASN A 200 14.32 19.09 13.70
CA ASN A 200 14.31 20.40 13.02
C ASN A 200 15.69 21.09 12.97
N ALA A 201 16.65 20.64 13.79
CA ALA A 201 18.03 21.10 13.77
C ALA A 201 18.87 20.38 12.70
N GLY A 202 18.27 19.51 11.89
CA GLY A 202 18.97 18.74 10.85
C GLY A 202 19.83 17.61 11.42
N ARG A 203 19.53 17.12 12.63
CA ARG A 203 20.19 15.93 13.19
C ARG A 203 19.31 14.72 12.98
N SER A 204 19.92 13.61 12.59
CA SER A 204 19.20 12.36 12.33
C SER A 204 19.43 11.38 13.47
N TYR A 205 18.37 10.73 13.94
CA TYR A 205 18.42 9.82 15.08
C TYR A 205 17.87 8.46 14.70
N THR A 206 18.54 7.41 15.16
CA THR A 206 17.99 6.05 15.16
C THR A 206 17.95 5.50 16.58
N PHE A 207 16.77 5.07 17.01
CA PHE A 207 16.56 4.35 18.26
C PHE A 207 16.56 2.86 17.97
N TYR A 208 17.29 2.10 18.78
CA TYR A 208 17.45 0.67 18.58
C TYR A 208 17.57 -0.07 19.92
N ASN A 209 17.19 -1.36 19.89
CA ASN A 209 17.20 -2.26 21.04
C ASN A 209 16.53 -1.65 22.29
N ASN A 210 15.48 -0.86 22.07
CA ASN A 210 14.59 -0.22 23.05
C ASN A 210 15.22 0.87 23.94
N MET A 211 16.53 0.84 24.15
CA MET A 211 17.21 1.71 25.12
C MET A 211 18.27 2.63 24.50
N SER A 212 18.73 2.33 23.30
CA SER A 212 19.91 2.97 22.72
C SER A 212 19.57 3.88 21.56
N TYR A 213 20.35 4.94 21.38
CA TYR A 213 20.28 5.80 20.20
C TYR A 213 21.64 5.95 19.52
N ILE A 214 21.59 6.25 18.23
CA ILE A 214 22.71 6.80 17.46
C ILE A 214 22.23 8.12 16.86
N GLU A 215 23.04 9.16 17.00
CA GLU A 215 22.87 10.46 16.34
C GLU A 215 23.83 10.52 15.14
N PHE A 216 23.30 10.96 14.01
CA PHE A 216 24.00 11.08 12.74
C PHE A 216 23.97 12.53 12.21
N SER A 217 24.83 12.80 11.22
CA SER A 217 24.63 13.91 10.27
C SER A 217 23.24 13.85 9.61
N ASN A 218 22.83 14.95 8.99
CA ASN A 218 21.50 15.08 8.40
C ASN A 218 21.17 13.96 7.39
N ASP A 219 22.17 13.47 6.66
CA ASP A 219 22.09 12.46 5.61
C ASP A 219 22.37 11.02 6.09
N PHE A 220 22.47 10.79 7.40
CA PHE A 220 22.77 9.47 8.01
C PHE A 220 24.16 8.88 7.68
N THR A 221 25.10 9.69 7.19
CA THR A 221 26.45 9.21 6.81
C THR A 221 27.41 9.17 7.99
N ASP A 222 27.52 10.25 8.75
CA ASP A 222 28.49 10.39 9.83
C ASP A 222 27.83 10.13 11.19
N VAL A 223 28.42 9.22 11.97
CA VAL A 223 28.02 9.00 13.37
C VAL A 223 28.59 10.12 14.24
N LEU A 224 27.71 10.89 14.87
CA LEU A 224 28.08 12.01 15.74
C LEU A 224 28.11 11.63 17.20
N ASN A 225 27.14 10.82 17.64
CA ASN A 225 27.02 10.43 19.05
C ASN A 225 26.27 9.10 19.21
N ARG A 226 26.47 8.42 20.35
CA ARG A 226 25.76 7.20 20.75
C ARG A 226 25.50 7.25 22.24
N GLY A 227 24.36 6.73 22.68
CA GLY A 227 24.02 6.75 24.11
C GLY A 227 22.71 6.06 24.43
N ARG A 228 22.16 6.34 25.61
CA ARG A 228 20.84 5.86 26.01
C ARG A 228 19.78 6.90 25.67
N ILE A 229 18.63 6.45 25.18
CA ILE A 229 17.51 7.31 24.79
C ILE A 229 17.14 8.25 25.94
N ARG A 230 17.04 7.73 27.16
CA ARG A 230 16.69 8.49 28.38
C ARG A 230 17.64 9.64 28.72
N ASP A 231 18.89 9.60 28.25
CA ASP A 231 19.88 10.61 28.59
C ASP A 231 19.63 11.92 27.82
N ILE A 232 19.04 11.81 26.61
CA ILE A 232 18.69 12.95 25.75
C ILE A 232 17.17 13.15 25.61
N PHE A 233 16.37 12.12 25.90
CA PHE A 233 14.91 12.13 25.88
C PHE A 233 14.34 11.50 27.17
N PRO A 234 14.49 12.13 28.34
CA PRO A 234 14.14 11.53 29.65
C PRO A 234 12.65 11.27 29.86
N GLY A 235 11.77 11.84 29.03
CA GLY A 235 10.32 11.66 29.12
C GLY A 235 9.75 10.55 28.22
N LEU A 236 10.57 9.88 27.41
CA LEU A 236 10.10 8.80 26.56
C LEU A 236 9.99 7.49 27.38
N PRO A 237 8.86 6.77 27.30
CA PRO A 237 8.74 5.47 27.94
C PRO A 237 9.73 4.48 27.30
N GLU A 238 10.28 3.58 28.12
CA GLU A 238 11.07 2.46 27.59
C GLU A 238 10.12 1.53 26.81
N VAL A 239 10.43 1.30 25.53
CA VAL A 239 9.58 0.58 24.55
C VAL A 239 9.83 -0.93 24.60
#